data_AF-A0A1D2NGR4-F1
#
_entry.id   AF-A0A1D2NGR4-F1
#
_cell.length_a   1.000
_cell.length_b   1.000
_cell.length_c   1.000
_cell.angle_alpha   90.00
_cell.angle_beta   90.00
_cell.angle_gamma   90.00
#
_symmetry.space_group_name_H-M   'P 1'
#
loop_
_entity.id
_entity.type
_entity.pdbx_description
1 polymer ?
#
loop_
_entity_poly.entity_id
_entity_poly.type
_entity_poly.pdbx_seq_one_letter_code
_entity_poly.pdbx_strand_id
1 'polypeptide(L)'
;MAASYPPDALDDCATKLNFEKAEITKCMEGKQGSELLASNGNRTHGLSPKLYFVPWITINGIFDQQKFQESLSDFKTVICKELHDDGKTPEGCDGIELLAKQVDVRSGSESSWVQQPRDALVQLLATFCFLLAFM
;
A
#
# COMPACT_ATOMS: atom_id res chain seq x y z
N MET A 1 11.93 -12.54 -20.98
CA MET A 1 11.60 -13.89 -21.47
C MET A 1 10.57 -14.46 -20.51
N ALA A 2 9.38 -14.76 -20.99
CA ALA A 2 8.41 -15.62 -20.30
C ALA A 2 8.22 -16.83 -21.21
N ALA A 3 8.45 -18.03 -20.69
CA ALA A 3 8.06 -19.24 -21.42
C ALA A 3 6.53 -19.23 -21.58
N SER A 4 6.03 -19.72 -22.71
CA SER A 4 4.59 -19.88 -22.94
C SER A 4 3.97 -20.89 -21.97
N TYR A 5 4.78 -21.85 -21.49
CA TYR A 5 4.44 -22.79 -20.43
C TYR A 5 5.38 -22.57 -19.24
N PRO A 6 4.88 -22.14 -18.07
CA PRO A 6 5.74 -21.74 -16.94
C PRO A 6 6.77 -22.79 -16.48
N PRO A 7 6.47 -24.10 -16.45
CA PRO A 7 7.46 -25.11 -16.08
C PRO A 7 8.69 -25.18 -17.00
N ASP A 8 8.56 -24.80 -18.28
CA ASP A 8 9.69 -24.79 -19.22
C ASP A 8 10.70 -23.67 -18.90
N ALA A 9 10.32 -22.68 -18.08
CA ALA A 9 11.21 -21.60 -17.67
C ALA A 9 12.21 -22.03 -16.58
N LEU A 10 12.09 -23.23 -16.02
CA LEU A 10 12.91 -23.68 -14.89
C LEU A 10 14.41 -23.58 -15.19
N ASP A 11 14.83 -23.99 -16.38
CA ASP A 11 16.24 -24.07 -16.77
C ASP A 11 16.86 -22.67 -16.94
N ASP A 12 16.12 -21.80 -17.64
CA ASP A 12 16.48 -20.41 -17.83
C ASP A 12 16.57 -19.66 -16.49
N CYS A 13 15.61 -19.90 -15.60
CA CYS A 13 15.56 -19.26 -14.29
C CYS A 13 16.65 -19.78 -13.35
N ALA A 14 16.88 -21.10 -13.33
CA ALA A 14 17.95 -21.73 -12.53
C ALA A 14 19.32 -21.15 -12.88
N THR A 15 19.58 -21.02 -14.18
CA THR A 15 20.82 -20.42 -14.69
C THR A 15 20.94 -18.94 -14.28
N LYS A 16 19.87 -18.15 -14.46
CA LYS A 16 19.89 -16.71 -14.18
C LYS A 16 20.01 -16.38 -12.70
N LEU A 17 19.37 -17.17 -11.84
CA LEU A 17 19.32 -16.95 -10.39
C LEU A 17 20.36 -17.78 -9.63
N ASN A 18 21.16 -18.58 -10.35
CA ASN A 18 22.22 -19.42 -9.81
C ASN A 18 21.74 -20.37 -8.70
N PHE A 19 20.65 -21.10 -8.95
CA PHE A 19 20.18 -22.16 -8.07
C PHE A 19 20.24 -23.53 -8.76
N GLU A 20 20.39 -24.58 -7.95
CA GLU A 20 20.49 -25.96 -8.43
C GLU A 20 19.13 -26.50 -8.88
N LYS A 21 18.95 -26.66 -10.20
CA LYS A 21 17.74 -27.25 -10.80
C LYS A 21 17.40 -28.60 -10.20
N ALA A 22 18.41 -29.46 -9.98
CA ALA A 22 18.22 -30.82 -9.52
C ALA A 22 17.52 -30.88 -8.15
N GLU A 23 17.86 -29.97 -7.23
CA GLU A 23 17.24 -29.87 -5.91
C GLU A 23 15.78 -29.43 -6.01
N ILE A 24 15.47 -28.48 -6.90
CA ILE A 24 14.09 -28.03 -7.16
C ILE A 24 13.25 -29.16 -7.76
N THR A 25 13.76 -29.86 -8.79
CA THR A 25 13.06 -30.99 -9.42
C THR A 25 12.80 -32.11 -8.41
N LYS A 26 13.80 -32.48 -7.62
CA LYS A 26 13.65 -33.49 -6.55
C LYS A 26 12.61 -33.08 -5.51
N CYS A 27 12.55 -31.80 -5.14
CA CYS A 27 11.52 -31.28 -4.24
C CYS A 27 10.13 -31.38 -4.87
N MET A 28 9.98 -30.93 -6.13
CA MET A 28 8.72 -30.94 -6.87
C MET A 28 8.13 -32.35 -7.05
N GLU A 29 8.97 -33.32 -7.39
CA GLU A 29 8.55 -34.71 -7.64
C GLU A 29 8.45 -35.55 -6.36
N GLY A 30 8.98 -35.04 -5.24
CA GLY A 30 9.08 -35.75 -3.98
C GLY A 30 7.96 -35.48 -2.97
N LYS A 31 8.04 -36.16 -1.83
CA LYS A 31 7.16 -35.97 -0.67
C LYS A 31 7.17 -34.52 -0.16
N GLN A 32 8.35 -33.89 -0.16
CA GLN A 32 8.50 -32.51 0.31
C GLN A 32 7.63 -31.53 -0.46
N GLY A 33 7.59 -31.61 -1.80
CA GLY A 33 6.74 -30.75 -2.62
C GLY A 33 5.25 -30.93 -2.30
N SER A 34 4.81 -32.18 -2.12
CA SER A 34 3.43 -32.50 -1.73
C SER A 34 3.07 -31.93 -0.35
N GLU A 35 3.97 -32.02 0.62
CA GLU A 35 3.78 -31.48 1.97
C GLU A 35 3.72 -29.94 1.97
N LEU A 36 4.59 -29.29 1.19
CA LEU A 36 4.57 -27.84 1.00
C LEU A 36 3.25 -27.38 0.35
N LEU A 37 2.76 -28.12 -0.65
CA LEU A 37 1.49 -27.81 -1.29
C LEU A 37 0.31 -27.95 -0.33
N ALA A 38 0.25 -29.04 0.45
CA ALA A 38 -0.79 -29.25 1.46
C ALA A 38 -0.75 -28.17 2.55
N SER A 39 0.44 -27.81 3.03
CA SER A 39 0.63 -26.75 4.02
C SER A 39 0.15 -25.39 3.51
N ASN A 40 0.48 -25.04 2.27
CA ASN A 40 -0.03 -23.82 1.65
C ASN A 40 -1.54 -23.88 1.41
N GLY A 41 -2.09 -25.04 1.05
CA GLY A 41 -3.54 -25.26 0.98
C GLY A 41 -4.25 -24.97 2.31
N ASN A 42 -3.69 -25.44 3.43
CA ASN A 42 -4.21 -25.14 4.77
C ASN A 42 -4.14 -23.63 5.08
N ARG A 43 -3.04 -22.95 4.72
CA ARG A 43 -2.91 -21.49 4.89
C ARG A 43 -3.94 -20.73 4.07
N THR A 44 -4.15 -21.11 2.82
CA THR A 44 -5.16 -20.49 1.95
C THR A 44 -6.59 -20.77 2.45
N HIS A 45 -6.87 -21.99 2.92
CA HIS A 45 -8.16 -22.33 3.51
C HIS A 45 -8.47 -21.53 4.79
N GLY A 46 -7.43 -21.22 5.57
CA GLY A 46 -7.52 -20.43 6.79
C GLY A 46 -7.65 -18.92 6.59
N LEU A 47 -7.69 -18.42 5.35
CA LEU A 47 -7.87 -16.99 5.08
C LEU A 47 -9.23 -16.49 5.60
N SER A 48 -9.20 -15.30 6.20
CA SER A 48 -10.38 -14.56 6.62
C SER A 48 -10.32 -13.13 6.07
N PRO A 49 -11.25 -12.71 5.20
CA PRO A 49 -12.40 -13.47 4.69
C PRO A 49 -11.96 -14.61 3.76
N LYS A 50 -12.88 -15.54 3.49
CA LYS A 50 -12.62 -16.66 2.57
C LYS A 50 -12.27 -16.13 1.18
N LEU A 51 -11.21 -16.68 0.61
CA LEU A 51 -10.76 -16.37 -0.75
C LEU A 51 -11.86 -16.72 -1.77
N TYR A 52 -12.14 -15.78 -2.67
CA TYR A 52 -13.11 -15.96 -3.76
C TYR A 52 -12.49 -15.76 -5.16
N PHE A 53 -11.28 -15.22 -5.24
CA PHE A 53 -10.57 -14.91 -6.49
C PHE A 53 -9.06 -14.88 -6.25
N VAL A 54 -8.29 -15.03 -7.33
CA VAL A 54 -6.83 -14.89 -7.34
C VAL A 54 -6.40 -13.84 -8.37
N PRO A 55 -5.45 -12.93 -8.04
CA PRO A 55 -4.64 -12.90 -6.82
C PRO A 55 -5.41 -12.45 -5.56
N TRP A 56 -4.99 -12.95 -4.39
CA TRP A 56 -5.51 -12.57 -3.08
C TRP A 56 -4.42 -11.90 -2.26
N ILE A 57 -4.54 -10.59 -2.03
CA ILE A 57 -3.48 -9.77 -1.44
C ILE A 57 -3.85 -9.42 -0.01
N THR A 58 -2.96 -9.76 0.93
CA THR A 58 -3.02 -9.36 2.34
C THR A 58 -1.77 -8.57 2.68
N ILE A 59 -1.93 -7.46 3.39
CA ILE A 59 -0.80 -6.62 3.82
C ILE A 59 -0.61 -6.85 5.32
N ASN A 60 0.63 -7.17 5.74
CA ASN A 60 0.96 -7.52 7.13
C ASN A 60 0.06 -8.65 7.71
N GLY A 61 -0.36 -9.59 6.85
CA GLY A 61 -1.23 -10.70 7.23
C GLY A 61 -2.71 -10.34 7.43
N ILE A 62 -3.10 -9.08 7.19
CA ILE A 62 -4.47 -8.59 7.36
C ILE A 62 -5.09 -8.38 5.97
N PHE A 63 -6.33 -8.83 5.82
CA PHE A 63 -7.14 -8.48 4.67
C PHE A 63 -7.90 -7.17 4.96
N ASP A 64 -7.69 -6.19 4.08
CA ASP A 64 -8.46 -4.95 4.05
C ASP A 64 -9.02 -4.80 2.63
N GLN A 65 -10.34 -4.58 2.53
CA GLN A 65 -11.03 -4.56 1.23
C GLN A 65 -10.53 -3.42 0.34
N GLN A 66 -10.28 -2.24 0.90
CA GLN A 66 -9.84 -1.08 0.13
C GLN A 66 -8.40 -1.27 -0.34
N LYS A 67 -7.49 -1.65 0.57
CA LYS A 67 -6.09 -1.91 0.23
C LYS A 67 -5.97 -3.06 -0.78
N PHE A 68 -6.80 -4.09 -0.67
CA PHE A 68 -6.86 -5.18 -1.65
C PHE A 68 -7.21 -4.66 -3.04
N GLN A 69 -8.29 -3.88 -3.19
CA GLN A 69 -8.71 -3.34 -4.48
C GLN A 69 -7.66 -2.40 -5.08
N GLU A 70 -7.11 -1.49 -4.27
CA GLU A 70 -6.04 -0.58 -4.71
C GLU A 70 -4.80 -1.37 -5.15
N SER A 71 -4.43 -2.40 -4.39
CA SER A 71 -3.26 -3.26 -4.67
C SER A 71 -3.36 -4.04 -5.97
N LEU A 72 -4.56 -4.35 -6.45
CA LEU A 72 -4.75 -5.00 -7.76
C LEU A 72 -4.34 -4.07 -8.91
N SER A 73 -4.42 -2.75 -8.71
CA SER A 73 -4.06 -1.75 -9.72
C SER A 73 -2.65 -1.18 -9.52
N ASP A 74 -2.28 -0.85 -8.29
CA ASP A 74 -1.02 -0.20 -7.93
C ASP A 74 -0.57 -0.64 -6.53
N PHE A 75 -0.05 -1.86 -6.45
CA PHE A 75 0.52 -2.42 -5.23
C PHE A 75 1.65 -1.55 -4.65
N LYS A 76 2.44 -0.89 -5.51
CA LYS A 76 3.58 -0.07 -5.09
C LYS A 76 3.11 1.12 -4.26
N THR A 77 2.10 1.85 -4.74
CA THR A 77 1.54 2.99 -4.01
C THR A 77 0.98 2.58 -2.66
N VAL A 78 0.27 1.44 -2.57
CA VAL A 78 -0.27 0.95 -1.30
C VAL A 78 0.85 0.64 -0.32
N ILE A 79 1.85 -0.17 -0.69
CA ILE A 79 2.94 -0.56 0.22
C ILE A 79 3.78 0.63 0.69
N CYS A 80 4.04 1.59 -0.19
CA CYS A 80 4.80 2.77 0.22
C CYS A 80 4.03 3.67 1.19
N LYS A 81 2.69 3.73 1.12
CA LYS A 81 1.89 4.39 2.16
C LYS A 81 2.05 3.68 3.50
N GLU A 82 1.94 2.35 3.51
CA GLU A 82 2.12 1.56 4.75
C GLU A 82 3.52 1.75 5.36
N LEU A 83 4.56 1.75 4.52
CA LEU A 83 5.93 1.92 4.99
C LEU A 83 6.20 3.35 5.49
N HIS A 84 5.64 4.37 4.82
CA HIS A 84 5.71 5.76 5.26
C HIS A 84 5.04 5.94 6.64
N ASP A 85 3.86 5.36 6.83
CA ASP A 85 3.14 5.39 8.11
C ASP A 85 3.92 4.70 9.24
N ASP A 86 4.73 3.68 8.89
CA ASP A 86 5.68 3.01 9.78
C ASP A 86 7.02 3.76 9.96
N GLY A 87 7.18 4.95 9.37
CA GLY A 87 8.39 5.79 9.47
C GLY A 87 9.57 5.32 8.63
N LYS A 88 9.34 4.48 7.61
CA LYS A 88 10.36 3.94 6.70
C LYS A 88 10.02 4.33 5.27
N THR A 89 10.81 5.20 4.65
CA THR A 89 10.63 5.53 3.22
C THR A 89 11.85 5.08 2.43
N PRO A 90 11.76 3.91 1.76
CA PRO A 90 12.81 3.47 0.83
C PRO A 90 12.86 4.38 -0.41
N GLU A 91 14.02 4.45 -1.06
CA GLU A 91 14.26 5.18 -2.33
C GLU A 91 13.23 4.81 -3.43
N GLY A 92 12.67 3.59 -3.37
CA GLY A 92 11.61 3.16 -4.28
C GLY A 92 10.29 3.91 -4.12
N CYS A 93 10.07 4.65 -3.03
CA CYS A 93 8.79 5.29 -2.66
C CYS A 93 8.76 6.81 -2.91
N ASP A 94 9.86 7.40 -3.37
CA ASP A 94 10.08 8.85 -3.46
C ASP A 94 9.10 9.59 -4.41
N GLY A 95 8.37 8.87 -5.26
CA GLY A 95 7.38 9.42 -6.20
C GLY A 95 5.96 9.59 -5.64
N ILE A 96 5.68 9.15 -4.41
CA ILE A 96 4.30 9.09 -3.86
C ILE A 96 3.92 10.37 -3.12
N GLU A 97 4.89 11.16 -2.67
CA GLU A 97 4.66 12.49 -2.10
C GLU A 97 3.97 13.43 -3.11
N LEU A 98 4.14 13.20 -4.42
CA LEU A 98 3.45 13.93 -5.49
C LEU A 98 1.97 13.53 -5.64
N LEU A 99 1.61 12.28 -5.34
CA LEU A 99 0.22 11.80 -5.44
C LEU A 99 -0.61 12.20 -4.21
N ALA A 100 -0.02 12.21 -3.02
CA ALA A 100 -0.70 12.70 -1.81
C ALA A 100 -1.10 14.19 -1.95
N LYS A 101 -0.23 15.02 -2.54
CA LYS A 101 -0.52 16.43 -2.85
C LYS A 101 -1.65 16.62 -3.88
N GLN A 102 -1.95 15.60 -4.69
CA GLN A 102 -2.95 15.67 -5.75
C GLN A 102 -4.33 15.13 -5.32
N VAL A 103 -4.38 14.27 -4.30
CA VAL A 103 -5.63 13.79 -3.67
C VAL A 103 -6.30 14.87 -2.82
N ASP A 104 -5.52 15.79 -2.24
CA ASP A 104 -6.04 16.99 -1.56
C ASP A 104 -6.80 17.94 -2.51
N VAL A 105 -6.61 17.81 -3.84
CA VAL A 105 -7.24 18.70 -4.83
C VAL A 105 -8.66 18.27 -5.21
N ARG A 106 -9.09 17.04 -4.89
CA ARG A 106 -10.35 16.48 -5.45
C ARG A 106 -11.47 16.18 -4.46
N SER A 107 -11.31 16.52 -3.17
CA SER A 107 -12.34 16.29 -2.14
C SER A 107 -12.87 17.57 -1.48
N GLY A 108 -13.00 18.67 -2.24
CA GLY A 108 -13.57 19.90 -1.69
C GLY A 108 -14.04 20.91 -2.73
N SER A 109 -15.11 20.59 -3.47
CA SER A 109 -16.00 21.64 -3.97
C SER A 109 -16.85 22.14 -2.80
N GLU A 110 -16.56 23.36 -2.37
CA GLU A 110 -17.50 24.47 -2.18
C GLU A 110 -17.50 25.16 -0.80
N SER A 111 -17.21 26.47 -0.88
CA SER A 111 -17.61 27.55 0.02
C SER A 111 -16.98 27.63 1.41
N SER A 112 -16.03 28.54 1.55
CA SER A 112 -16.14 29.69 2.46
C SER A 112 -14.73 30.12 2.90
N TRP A 113 -14.40 31.35 2.58
CA TRP A 113 -13.20 32.09 2.96
C TRP A 113 -12.57 31.64 4.29
N VAL A 114 -11.43 30.96 4.23
CA VAL A 114 -10.48 30.97 5.34
C VAL A 114 -9.59 32.18 5.11
N GLN A 115 -9.95 33.30 5.75
CA GLN A 115 -9.15 34.51 5.80
C GLN A 115 -7.71 34.18 6.23
N GLN A 116 -6.74 34.55 5.39
CA GLN A 116 -5.36 34.74 5.80
C GLN A 116 -5.26 35.87 6.84
N PRO A 117 -4.27 35.81 7.76
CA PRO A 117 -4.29 36.52 9.02
C PRO A 117 -4.05 38.01 8.78
N ARG A 118 -5.07 38.82 9.04
CA ARG A 118 -4.93 40.27 9.20
C ARG A 118 -5.25 40.62 10.65
N ASP A 119 -4.18 41.02 11.33
CA ASP A 119 -4.17 42.14 12.27
C ASP A 119 -4.81 41.92 13.65
N ALA A 120 -3.99 41.40 14.58
CA ALA A 120 -4.21 41.52 16.03
C ALA A 120 -4.42 42.99 16.49
N LEU A 121 -4.04 43.97 15.66
CA LEU A 121 -4.28 45.39 15.88
C LEU A 121 -5.78 45.78 15.82
N VAL A 122 -6.59 45.08 15.01
CA VAL A 122 -8.01 45.43 14.80
C VAL A 122 -8.87 44.97 15.99
N GLN A 123 -8.53 43.84 16.62
CA GLN A 123 -9.19 43.39 17.84
C GLN A 123 -8.84 44.25 19.06
N LEU A 124 -7.61 44.76 19.16
CA LEU A 124 -7.23 45.66 20.25
C LEU A 124 -8.01 46.99 20.20
N LEU A 125 -8.20 47.54 19.00
CA LEU A 125 -8.93 48.80 18.80
C LEU A 125 -10.44 48.65 19.06
N ALA A 126 -11.06 47.54 18.67
CA ALA A 126 -12.47 47.28 18.94
C ALA A 126 -12.77 47.11 20.45
N THR A 127 -11.84 46.51 21.20
CA THR A 127 -11.97 46.31 22.64
C THR A 127 -11.80 47.63 23.41
N PHE A 128 -10.88 48.50 22.95
CA PHE A 128 -10.69 49.83 23.54
C PHE A 128 -11.91 50.75 23.35
N CYS A 129 -12.60 50.64 22.22
CA CYS A 129 -13.80 51.43 21.94
C CYS A 129 -14.99 51.03 22.83
N PHE A 130 -15.13 49.73 23.14
CA PHE A 130 -16.19 49.24 24.02
C PHE A 130 -16.01 49.66 25.48
N LEU A 131 -14.78 49.77 25.97
CA LEU A 131 -14.49 50.20 27.33
C LEU A 131 -14.73 51.71 27.55
N LEU A 132 -14.54 52.53 26.51
CA LEU A 132 -14.81 53.98 26.58
C LEU A 132 -16.31 54.33 26.49
N ALA A 133 -17.16 53.42 26.01
CA ALA A 133 -18.61 53.62 25.96
C ALA A 133 -19.32 53.25 27.27
N PHE A 134 -18.61 52.64 28.23
CA PHE A 134 -19.14 52.21 29.54
C PHE A 134 -18.48 52.94 30.73
N MET A 135 -17.80 54.06 30.48
CA MET A 135 -17.38 55.04 31.49
C MET A 135 -18.06 56.38 31.28
#